data_AF-A0A321LPJ0-F1
#
_entry.id   AF-A0A321LPJ0-F1
#
_cell.length_a   1.000
_cell.length_b   1.000
_cell.length_c   1.000
_cell.angle_alpha   90.00
_cell.angle_beta   90.00
_cell.angle_gamma   90.00
#
_symmetry.space_group_name_H-M   'P 1'
#
loop_
_entity.id
_entity.type
_entity.pdbx_description
1 polymer ?
#
loop_
_entity_poly.entity_id
_entity_poly.type
_entity_poly.pdbx_seq_one_letter_code
_entity_poly.pdbx_strand_id
1 'polypeptide(L)'
;MKPTDAYNESMKTDTYTTAASPLDSVSSEKISPEKWPAFCKAFTQQSHGILVSVERRDEDTGSETVAEAHGLAFEELSSHILKNGVAAVTVVMEGKPRKIRLDMTGPTELRGYRNPQGWPVRLEISSASGARILHFAGEMRTSRGASANSWGE
;
A
#
# COMPACT_ATOMS: atom_id res chain seq x y z
N MET A 1 -55.31 22.36 -47.20
CA MET A 1 -55.45 21.33 -46.15
C MET A 1 -54.67 20.09 -46.59
N LYS A 2 -53.39 20.00 -46.20
CA LYS A 2 -52.51 18.82 -46.19
C LYS A 2 -51.40 19.13 -45.17
N PRO A 3 -51.10 18.26 -44.19
CA PRO A 3 -49.97 18.44 -43.29
C PRO A 3 -48.75 17.68 -43.84
N THR A 4 -47.56 18.27 -43.74
CA THR A 4 -46.32 17.57 -44.08
C THR A 4 -45.29 17.82 -42.98
N ASP A 5 -45.13 16.76 -42.19
CA ASP A 5 -43.93 16.26 -41.49
C ASP A 5 -43.13 17.19 -40.58
N ALA A 6 -43.38 17.00 -39.27
CA ALA A 6 -42.45 17.33 -38.20
C ALA A 6 -41.27 16.35 -38.22
N TYR A 7 -40.07 16.87 -38.46
CA TYR A 7 -38.80 16.19 -38.21
C TYR A 7 -38.69 15.92 -36.70
N ASN A 8 -38.74 14.64 -36.31
CA ASN A 8 -38.55 14.21 -34.93
C ASN A 8 -37.12 13.64 -34.81
N GLU A 9 -36.17 14.51 -34.48
CA GLU A 9 -34.77 14.15 -34.30
C GLU A 9 -34.62 13.39 -32.97
N SER A 10 -34.64 12.07 -33.06
CA SER A 10 -34.41 11.18 -31.93
C SER A 10 -32.93 11.22 -31.55
N MET A 11 -32.56 12.16 -30.67
CA MET A 11 -31.29 12.08 -29.94
C MET A 11 -31.30 10.83 -29.06
N LYS A 12 -30.66 9.76 -29.55
CA LYS A 12 -30.23 8.65 -28.72
C LYS A 12 -29.17 9.21 -27.79
N THR A 13 -29.52 9.39 -26.52
CA THR A 13 -28.54 9.58 -25.45
C THR A 13 -27.79 8.27 -25.29
N ASP A 14 -26.67 8.14 -25.98
CA ASP A 14 -25.66 7.12 -25.71
C ASP A 14 -25.29 7.25 -24.23
N THR A 15 -25.81 6.31 -23.45
CA THR A 15 -25.52 6.22 -22.02
C THR A 15 -24.13 5.62 -21.94
N TYR A 16 -23.11 6.48 -21.95
CA TYR A 16 -21.76 6.11 -21.58
C TYR A 16 -21.81 5.64 -20.12
N THR A 17 -21.96 4.33 -19.92
CA THR A 17 -21.64 3.71 -18.65
C THR A 17 -20.13 3.84 -18.53
N THR A 18 -19.68 4.92 -17.89
CA THR A 18 -18.32 5.05 -17.39
C THR A 18 -18.08 3.82 -16.54
N ALA A 19 -17.32 2.85 -17.07
CA ALA A 19 -16.82 1.76 -16.26
C ALA A 19 -16.05 2.42 -15.12
N ALA A 20 -16.60 2.33 -13.90
CA ALA A 20 -15.88 2.70 -12.69
C ALA A 20 -14.51 2.04 -12.79
N SER A 21 -13.46 2.84 -12.68
CA SER A 21 -12.11 2.31 -12.82
C SER A 21 -11.94 1.27 -11.71
N PRO A 22 -11.29 0.12 -11.94
CA PRO A 22 -11.13 -0.94 -10.94
C PRO A 22 -10.39 -0.52 -9.64
N LEU A 23 -10.04 0.76 -9.51
CA LEU A 23 -9.49 1.42 -8.34
C LEU A 23 -10.56 2.04 -7.41
N ASP A 24 -11.83 2.12 -7.82
CA ASP A 24 -12.92 2.82 -7.09
C ASP A 24 -13.44 2.05 -5.85
N SER A 25 -12.78 0.97 -5.43
CA SER A 25 -13.21 0.17 -4.27
C SER A 25 -12.05 -0.25 -3.39
N VAL A 26 -11.08 0.65 -3.18
CA VAL A 26 -10.09 0.48 -2.12
C VAL A 26 -10.76 0.77 -0.78
N SER A 27 -10.89 -0.25 0.06
CA SER A 27 -11.29 -0.08 1.46
C SER A 27 -10.11 0.48 2.26
N SER A 28 -10.41 1.38 3.21
CA SER A 28 -9.42 1.91 4.15
C SER A 28 -9.86 1.67 5.58
N GLU A 29 -8.95 1.22 6.44
CA GLU A 29 -9.20 0.97 7.86
C GLU A 29 -8.15 1.69 8.70
N LYS A 30 -8.60 2.57 9.60
CA LYS A 30 -7.75 3.13 10.65
C LYS A 30 -7.62 2.13 11.78
N ILE A 31 -6.40 1.79 12.16
CA ILE A 31 -6.10 0.79 13.19
C ILE A 31 -5.89 1.50 14.51
N SER A 32 -6.69 1.17 15.52
CA SER A 32 -6.53 1.71 16.87
C SER A 32 -5.17 1.31 17.48
N PRO A 33 -4.51 2.19 18.25
CA PRO A 33 -3.16 1.94 18.81
C PRO A 33 -3.01 0.62 19.58
N GLU A 34 -4.01 0.24 20.35
CA GLU A 34 -4.03 -1.01 21.12
C GLU A 34 -4.01 -2.28 20.24
N LYS A 35 -4.40 -2.14 18.97
CA LYS A 35 -4.40 -3.24 17.99
C LYS A 35 -3.14 -3.29 17.13
N TRP A 36 -2.25 -2.30 17.23
CA TRP A 36 -1.06 -2.23 16.36
C TRP A 36 -0.18 -3.49 16.44
N PRO A 37 0.16 -4.06 17.61
CA PRO A 37 1.02 -5.25 17.64
C PRO A 37 0.41 -6.45 16.91
N ALA A 38 -0.89 -6.68 17.10
CA ALA A 38 -1.62 -7.77 16.44
C ALA A 38 -1.75 -7.52 14.93
N PHE A 39 -2.08 -6.29 14.55
CA PHE A 39 -2.15 -5.87 13.15
C PHE A 39 -0.80 -6.05 12.46
N CYS A 40 0.30 -5.53 13.03
CA CYS A 40 1.64 -5.59 12.44
C CYS A 40 2.08 -7.04 12.21
N LYS A 41 1.82 -7.93 13.17
CA LYS A 41 2.10 -9.37 13.02
C LYS A 41 1.30 -10.00 11.89
N ALA A 42 -0.02 -9.79 11.85
CA ALA A 42 -0.88 -10.38 10.82
C ALA A 42 -0.58 -9.81 9.43
N PHE A 43 -0.38 -8.50 9.34
CA PHE A 43 0.00 -7.80 8.11
C PHE A 43 1.36 -8.29 7.60
N THR A 44 2.33 -8.51 8.49
CA THR A 44 3.62 -9.07 8.12
C THR A 44 3.47 -10.43 7.47
N GLN A 45 2.71 -11.34 8.09
CA GLN A 45 2.48 -12.69 7.56
C GLN A 45 1.79 -12.67 6.20
N GLN A 46 0.84 -11.75 5.99
CA GLN A 46 0.09 -11.66 4.74
C GLN A 46 0.91 -11.04 3.60
N SER A 47 1.74 -10.04 3.91
CA SER A 47 2.38 -9.18 2.91
C SER A 47 3.84 -9.56 2.63
N HIS A 48 4.39 -10.53 3.37
CA HIS A 48 5.79 -10.95 3.23
C HIS A 48 6.12 -11.34 1.78
N GLY A 49 7.21 -10.78 1.24
CA GLY A 49 7.69 -11.03 -0.11
C GLY A 49 7.00 -10.22 -1.21
N ILE A 50 5.96 -9.45 -0.89
CA ILE A 50 5.32 -8.54 -1.86
C ILE A 50 6.25 -7.36 -2.12
N LEU A 51 6.36 -6.97 -3.39
CA LEU A 51 7.12 -5.78 -3.75
C LEU A 51 6.44 -4.51 -3.21
N VAL A 52 7.22 -3.71 -2.50
CA VAL A 52 6.80 -2.46 -1.88
C VAL A 52 7.68 -1.31 -2.34
N SER A 53 7.06 -0.15 -2.54
CA SER A 53 7.72 1.14 -2.71
C SER A 53 7.34 2.03 -1.52
N VAL A 54 8.30 2.80 -1.02
CA VAL A 54 8.11 3.65 0.15
C VAL A 54 8.28 5.10 -0.25
N GLU A 55 7.29 5.90 0.11
CA GLU A 55 7.26 7.33 -0.05
C GLU A 55 7.23 8.00 1.32
N ARG A 56 7.99 9.08 1.48
CA ARG A 56 7.89 9.98 2.63
C ARG A 56 7.22 11.26 2.20
N ARG A 57 6.16 11.64 2.91
CA ARG A 57 5.53 12.95 2.82
C ARG A 57 5.97 13.78 4.02
N ASP A 58 6.63 14.90 3.76
CA ASP A 58 6.99 15.86 4.80
C ASP A 58 5.82 16.82 5.06
N GLU A 59 5.62 17.19 6.32
CA GLU A 59 4.57 18.14 6.71
C GLU A 59 5.01 19.58 6.48
N ASP A 60 6.31 19.88 6.62
CA ASP A 60 6.87 21.24 6.53
C ASP A 60 6.90 21.76 5.09
N THR A 61 7.09 20.88 4.11
CA THR A 61 7.13 21.25 2.68
C THR A 61 5.78 21.07 1.98
N GLY A 62 4.78 20.55 2.68
CA GLY A 62 3.38 20.46 2.26
C GLY A 62 3.08 19.60 1.01
N SER A 63 4.08 19.13 0.27
CA SER A 63 3.87 18.43 -1.01
C SER A 63 5.04 17.57 -1.48
N GLU A 64 6.24 17.68 -0.90
CA GLU A 64 7.38 16.91 -1.41
C GLU A 64 7.26 15.44 -0.99
N THR A 65 6.99 14.59 -1.98
CA THR A 65 7.00 13.14 -1.82
C THR A 65 8.37 12.64 -2.22
N VAL A 66 9.15 12.17 -1.24
CA VAL A 66 10.48 11.63 -1.49
C VAL A 66 10.37 10.10 -1.54
N ALA A 67 10.74 9.50 -2.66
CA ALA A 67 10.86 8.05 -2.77
C ALA A 67 12.06 7.57 -1.93
N GLU A 68 11.80 6.83 -0.85
CA GLU A 68 12.83 6.28 0.03
C GLU A 68 13.30 4.90 -0.41
N ALA A 69 12.41 4.12 -1.04
CA ALA A 69 12.69 2.80 -1.57
C ALA A 69 11.71 2.46 -2.70
N HIS A 70 12.14 1.66 -3.68
CA HIS A 70 11.28 1.27 -4.79
C HIS A 70 11.49 -0.19 -5.18
N GLY A 71 10.40 -0.96 -5.27
CA GLY A 71 10.41 -2.34 -5.74
C GLY A 71 11.23 -3.30 -4.88
N LEU A 72 11.27 -3.09 -3.57
CA LEU A 72 11.93 -4.00 -2.62
C LEU A 72 10.92 -4.98 -2.05
N ALA A 73 11.32 -6.21 -1.76
CA ALA A 73 10.42 -7.15 -1.10
C ALA A 73 10.21 -6.72 0.35
N PHE A 74 8.95 -6.60 0.75
CA PHE A 74 8.57 -6.35 2.13
C PHE A 74 8.85 -7.59 2.99
N GLU A 75 9.49 -7.41 4.15
CA GLU A 75 9.80 -8.51 5.05
C GLU A 75 9.08 -8.42 6.39
N GLU A 76 9.06 -7.24 7.01
CA GLU A 76 8.55 -7.11 8.38
C GLU A 76 7.92 -5.73 8.61
N LEU A 77 6.83 -5.74 9.38
CA LEU A 77 6.27 -4.58 10.04
C LEU A 77 6.14 -4.91 11.52
N SER A 78 6.70 -4.08 12.39
CA SER A 78 6.61 -4.28 13.84
C SER A 78 6.36 -2.97 14.59
N SER A 79 5.45 -3.01 15.55
CA SER A 79 5.23 -1.92 16.52
C SER A 79 5.88 -2.28 17.85
N HIS A 80 6.59 -1.35 18.46
CA HIS A 80 7.27 -1.55 19.73
C HIS A 80 7.39 -0.24 20.51
N ILE A 81 7.76 -0.32 21.78
CA ILE A 81 8.04 0.84 22.62
C ILE A 81 9.56 0.96 22.76
N LEU A 82 10.09 2.14 22.48
CA LEU A 82 11.51 2.47 22.66
C LEU A 82 11.87 2.57 24.15
N LYS A 83 13.17 2.56 24.46
CA LYS A 83 13.67 2.66 25.85
C LYS A 83 13.18 3.91 26.60
N ASN A 84 12.86 4.97 25.88
CA ASN A 84 12.34 6.24 26.41
C ASN A 84 10.80 6.28 26.54
N GLY A 85 10.11 5.15 26.30
CA GLY A 85 8.64 5.06 26.38
C GLY A 85 7.90 5.52 25.12
N VAL A 86 8.61 5.97 24.08
CA VAL A 86 7.99 6.43 22.83
C VAL A 86 7.63 5.24 21.95
N ALA A 87 6.40 5.20 21.44
CA ALA A 87 5.98 4.20 20.47
C ALA A 87 6.74 4.35 19.15
N ALA A 88 7.04 3.23 18.50
CA ALA A 88 7.70 3.22 17.20
C ALA A 88 7.12 2.10 16.33
N VAL A 89 7.11 2.35 15.02
CA VAL A 89 6.83 1.35 13.99
C VAL A 89 8.07 1.21 13.12
N THR A 90 8.53 -0.02 12.95
CA THR A 90 9.61 -0.36 12.03
C THR A 90 9.03 -1.06 10.81
N VAL A 91 9.53 -0.66 9.64
CA VAL A 91 9.37 -1.38 8.38
C VAL A 91 10.72 -1.95 7.97
N VAL A 92 10.76 -3.24 7.62
CA VAL A 92 11.94 -3.91 7.10
C VAL A 92 11.66 -4.41 5.68
N MET A 93 12.59 -4.12 4.78
CA MET A 93 12.57 -4.56 3.39
C MET A 93 13.88 -5.27 3.03
N GLU A 94 13.81 -6.16 2.05
CA GLU A 94 15.00 -6.77 1.45
C GLU A 94 15.95 -5.68 0.94
N GLY A 95 17.24 -5.83 1.28
CA GLY A 95 18.29 -4.96 0.78
C GLY A 95 19.61 -5.75 0.67
N LYS A 96 20.43 -5.40 -0.31
CA LYS A 96 21.79 -5.95 -0.46
C LYS A 96 22.82 -4.83 -0.26
N PRO A 97 23.87 -5.04 0.55
CA PRO A 97 24.24 -6.26 1.28
C PRO A 97 23.50 -6.45 2.62
N ARG A 98 22.70 -5.47 3.05
CA ARG A 98 21.94 -5.49 4.31
C ARG A 98 20.50 -5.05 4.07
N LYS A 99 19.59 -5.58 4.90
CA LYS A 99 18.18 -5.18 4.91
C LYS A 99 18.03 -3.67 5.11
N ILE A 100 17.02 -3.09 4.46
CA ILE A 100 16.66 -1.70 4.66
C ILE A 100 15.66 -1.65 5.81
N ARG A 101 16.00 -0.90 6.86
CA ARG A 101 15.16 -0.71 8.04
C ARG A 101 14.75 0.76 8.11
N LEU A 102 13.45 1.00 8.11
CA LEU A 102 12.85 2.32 8.24
C LEU A 102 12.13 2.37 9.58
N ASP A 103 12.71 3.13 10.51
CA ASP A 103 12.13 3.33 11.83
C ASP A 103 11.34 4.64 11.85
N MET A 104 10.12 4.58 12.36
CA MET A 104 9.25 5.73 12.54
C MET A 104 8.83 5.84 14.01
N THR A 105 9.27 6.91 14.65
CA THR A 105 9.07 7.18 16.07
C THR A 105 7.89 8.12 16.29
N GLY A 106 7.11 7.89 17.34
CA GLY A 106 5.91 8.68 17.63
C GLY A 106 4.83 8.63 16.54
N PRO A 107 4.49 7.44 15.97
CA PRO A 107 3.36 7.34 15.07
C PRO A 107 2.07 7.77 15.77
N THR A 108 1.23 8.53 15.06
CA THR A 108 -0.07 9.03 15.52
C THR A 108 -1.23 8.27 14.87
N GLU A 109 -1.02 7.73 13.68
CA GLU A 109 -2.02 6.96 12.94
C GLU A 109 -1.37 5.85 12.13
N LEU A 110 -2.04 4.70 12.07
CA LEU A 110 -1.73 3.62 11.17
C LEU A 110 -3.00 3.26 10.40
N ARG A 111 -2.92 3.30 9.07
CA ARG A 111 -4.07 3.08 8.19
C ARG A 111 -3.74 2.12 7.07
N GLY A 112 -4.45 1.00 7.04
CA GLY A 112 -4.33 -0.02 6.00
C GLY A 112 -5.32 0.21 4.88
N TYR A 113 -4.89 -0.03 3.64
CA TYR A 113 -5.74 0.02 2.45
C TYR A 113 -5.69 -1.32 1.74
N ARG A 114 -6.86 -1.82 1.36
CA ARG A 114 -7.01 -3.10 0.68
C ARG A 114 -7.87 -2.98 -0.56
N ASN A 115 -7.52 -3.73 -1.61
CA ASN A 115 -8.39 -3.88 -2.77
C ASN A 115 -9.63 -4.75 -2.42
N PRO A 116 -10.64 -4.85 -3.32
CA PRO A 116 -11.84 -5.66 -3.08
C PRO A 116 -11.57 -7.14 -2.79
N GLN A 117 -10.44 -7.67 -3.25
CA GLN A 117 -10.00 -9.04 -3.03
C GLN A 117 -9.28 -9.23 -1.67
N GLY A 118 -9.17 -8.18 -0.86
CA GLY A 118 -8.55 -8.20 0.46
C GLY A 118 -7.02 -8.08 0.47
N TRP A 119 -6.38 -7.88 -0.68
CA TRP A 119 -4.94 -7.70 -0.77
C TRP A 119 -4.52 -6.30 -0.30
N PRO A 120 -3.40 -6.19 0.42
CA PRO A 120 -2.83 -4.89 0.78
C PRO A 120 -2.42 -4.15 -0.49
N VAL A 121 -2.85 -2.89 -0.61
CA VAL A 121 -2.42 -1.99 -1.69
C VAL A 121 -1.62 -0.82 -1.15
N ARG A 122 -1.92 -0.38 0.07
CA ARG A 122 -1.22 0.72 0.72
C ARG A 122 -1.24 0.59 2.24
N LEU A 123 -0.16 0.99 2.88
CA LEU A 123 -0.10 1.20 4.32
C LEU A 123 0.44 2.61 4.58
N GLU A 124 -0.34 3.42 5.28
CA GLU A 124 0.07 4.76 5.70
C GLU A 124 0.38 4.75 7.20
N ILE A 125 1.54 5.29 7.55
CA ILE A 125 1.96 5.46 8.93
C ILE A 125 2.28 6.94 9.10
N SER A 126 1.45 7.64 9.86
CA SER A 126 1.56 9.09 10.10
C SER A 126 2.22 9.36 11.44
N SER A 127 2.97 10.45 11.52
CA SER A 127 3.53 11.04 12.75
C SER A 127 3.25 12.55 12.75
N ALA A 128 3.74 13.25 13.78
CA ALA A 128 3.70 14.72 13.84
C ALA A 128 4.70 15.42 12.90
N SER A 129 5.48 14.65 12.13
CA SER A 129 6.52 15.15 11.23
C SER A 129 6.25 14.70 9.78
N GLY A 130 5.01 14.37 9.45
CA GLY A 130 4.63 13.82 8.16
C GLY A 130 4.21 12.34 8.19
N ALA A 131 4.35 11.65 7.04
CA ALA A 131 3.88 10.28 6.88
C ALA A 131 4.82 9.45 6.01
N ARG A 132 4.87 8.14 6.28
CA ARG A 132 5.44 7.13 5.38
C ARG A 132 4.33 6.32 4.75
N ILE A 133 4.39 6.19 3.44
CA ILE A 133 3.40 5.51 2.62
C ILE A 133 4.08 4.35 1.92
N LEU A 134 3.63 3.13 2.26
CA LEU A 134 4.08 1.90 1.62
C LEU A 134 3.06 1.54 0.56
N HIS A 135 3.48 1.47 -0.70
CA HIS A 135 2.66 1.06 -1.84
C HIS A 135 3.00 -0.38 -2.23
N PHE A 136 2.02 -1.27 -2.20
CA PHE A 136 2.19 -2.69 -2.50
C PHE A 136 1.77 -2.97 -3.94
N ALA A 137 2.68 -3.52 -4.74
CA ALA A 137 2.42 -3.78 -6.16
C ALA A 137 1.50 -5.00 -6.40
N GLY A 138 1.19 -5.80 -5.38
CA GLY A 138 0.45 -7.06 -5.50
C GLY A 138 1.25 -8.21 -6.13
N GLU A 139 2.44 -7.93 -6.67
CA GLU A 139 3.37 -8.94 -7.17
C GLU A 139 4.21 -9.50 -6.03
N MET A 140 4.09 -10.81 -5.78
CA MET A 140 5.05 -11.52 -4.94
C MET A 140 6.34 -11.73 -5.72
N ARG A 141 7.47 -11.44 -5.08
CA ARG A 141 8.75 -11.85 -5.62
C ARG A 141 8.80 -13.38 -5.56
N THR A 142 8.64 -14.03 -6.71
CA THR A 142 8.89 -15.48 -6.80
C THR A 142 10.38 -15.69 -6.57
N SER A 143 10.75 -16.05 -5.35
CA SER A 143 12.07 -16.61 -5.10
C SER A 143 12.13 -17.95 -5.82
N ARG A 144 12.56 -17.95 -7.10
CA ARG A 144 13.09 -19.16 -7.72
C ARG A 144 14.41 -19.50 -7.04
N GLY A 145 14.29 -20.13 -5.88
CA GLY A 145 15.34 -20.77 -5.12
C GLY A 145 15.13 -22.28 -5.07
N ALA A 146 14.84 -22.91 -6.21
CA ALA A 146 15.16 -24.32 -6.39
C ALA A 146 16.42 -24.36 -7.26
N SER A 147 17.57 -24.35 -6.58
CA SER A 147 18.80 -24.83 -7.19
C SER A 147 18.55 -26.27 -7.62
N ALA A 148 18.33 -26.49 -8.92
CA ALA A 148 18.51 -27.80 -9.53
C ALA A 148 20.01 -28.09 -9.52
N ASN A 149 20.53 -28.47 -8.36
CA ASN A 149 21.78 -29.19 -8.29
C ASN A 149 21.47 -30.61 -8.76
N SER A 150 21.39 -30.79 -10.08
CA SER A 150 21.43 -32.10 -10.73
C SER A 150 22.88 -32.58 -10.72
N TRP A 151 23.35 -33.05 -9.56
CA TRP A 151 24.57 -33.85 -9.43
C TRP A 151 24.27 -35.00 -8.47
N GLY A 152 24.35 -36.23 -8.98
CA GLY A 152 24.00 -37.51 -8.36
C GLY A 152 22.98 -38.23 -9.26
N GLU A 153 23.30 -39.31 -9.98
CA GLU A 153 24.36 -40.31 -9.88
C GLU A 153 24.92 -40.68 -11.27
#